data_AF-A0A942ST99-F1
#
_entry.id   AF-A0A942ST99-F1
#
_cell.length_a   1.000
_cell.length_b   1.000
_cell.length_c   1.000
_cell.angle_alpha   90.00
_cell.angle_beta   90.00
_cell.angle_gamma   90.00
#
_symmetry.space_group_name_H-M   'P 1'
#
loop_
_entity.id
_entity.type
_entity.pdbx_description
1 polymer ?
#
loop_
_entity_poly.entity_id
_entity_poly.type
_entity_poly.pdbx_seq_one_letter_code
_entity_poly.pdbx_strand_id
1 'polypeptide(L)'
;MNLEQEWNERKAIHLRMLQLQEESKAIRTEYEKLFNRLRELDSLNMEADNSHEEIYEQKVELGLEPTNAEGADIFSKIDEIRRSIRGQYYDVSTEEKEITRKSEEEAAIVMERRPRSRSKKITAAELLSVPPIKKNPQYKDYLILSNLKNKKKMRTAEVKRLLTENEIDVKNTTVILKILMDRYPEVTKVGHGIYEWIEQ
;
A
#
# COMPACT_ATOMS: atom_id res chain seq x y z
N MET A 1 -55.05 18.58 20.93
CA MET A 1 -53.76 17.91 21.17
C MET A 1 -53.92 16.49 20.64
N ASN A 2 -53.16 16.11 19.61
CA ASN A 2 -53.45 14.90 18.82
C ASN A 2 -52.71 13.69 19.42
N LEU A 3 -53.36 13.00 20.36
CA LEU A 3 -52.80 11.90 21.17
C LEU A 3 -52.21 10.77 20.30
N GLU A 4 -52.77 10.54 19.12
CA GLU A 4 -52.29 9.52 18.18
C GLU A 4 -50.94 9.91 17.54
N GLN A 5 -50.70 11.20 17.35
CA GLN A 5 -49.44 11.71 16.83
C GLN A 5 -48.33 11.57 17.86
N GLU A 6 -48.58 11.92 19.13
CA GLU A 6 -47.62 11.69 20.22
C GLU A 6 -47.30 10.21 20.42
N TRP A 7 -48.30 9.33 20.29
CA TRP A 7 -48.10 7.88 20.38
C TRP A 7 -47.18 7.36 19.26
N ASN A 8 -47.41 7.80 18.03
CA ASN A 8 -46.60 7.42 16.89
C ASN A 8 -45.17 7.95 17.00
N GLU A 9 -44.98 9.18 17.49
CA GLU A 9 -43.67 9.76 17.75
C GLU A 9 -42.90 8.98 18.83
N ARG A 10 -43.56 8.62 19.94
CA ARG A 10 -42.94 7.78 20.99
C ARG A 10 -42.52 6.41 20.48
N LYS A 11 -43.36 5.79 19.64
CA LYS A 11 -43.04 4.50 19.02
C LYS A 11 -41.86 4.60 18.05
N ALA A 12 -41.80 5.67 17.25
CA ALA A 12 -40.68 5.92 16.33
C ALA A 12 -39.36 6.14 17.09
N ILE A 13 -39.40 6.90 18.19
CA ILE A 13 -38.24 7.12 19.06
C ILE A 13 -37.76 5.78 19.66
N HIS A 14 -38.68 4.96 20.16
CA HIS A 14 -38.34 3.67 20.75
C HIS A 14 -37.69 2.71 19.74
N LEU A 15 -38.25 2.61 18.53
CA LEU A 15 -37.67 1.80 17.45
C LEU A 15 -36.28 2.29 17.04
N ARG A 16 -36.10 3.61 16.95
CA ARG A 16 -34.78 4.18 16.65
C ARG A 16 -33.76 3.93 17.75
N MET A 17 -34.19 3.95 19.02
CA MET A 17 -33.33 3.63 20.15
C MET A 17 -32.88 2.16 20.11
N LEU A 18 -33.79 1.24 19.79
CA LEU A 18 -33.48 -0.18 19.59
C LEU A 18 -32.47 -0.39 18.44
N GLN A 19 -32.70 0.26 17.30
CA GLN A 19 -31.79 0.19 16.16
C GLN A 19 -30.38 0.69 16.53
N LEU A 20 -30.28 1.81 17.24
CA LEU A 20 -28.99 2.34 17.72
C LEU A 20 -28.30 1.38 18.71
N GLN A 21 -29.05 0.65 19.53
CA GLN A 21 -28.48 -0.37 20.41
C GLN A 21 -27.91 -1.56 19.63
N GLU A 22 -28.61 -2.02 18.60
CA GLU A 22 -28.13 -3.08 17.71
C GLU A 22 -26.88 -2.65 16.93
N GLU A 23 -26.90 -1.46 16.35
CA GLU A 23 -25.75 -0.87 15.65
C GLU A 23 -24.54 -0.72 16.59
N SER A 24 -24.76 -0.22 17.82
CA SER A 24 -23.69 -0.10 18.82
C SER A 24 -23.08 -1.46 19.20
N LYS A 25 -23.91 -2.50 19.27
CA LYS A 25 -23.46 -3.87 19.54
C LYS A 25 -22.64 -4.42 18.37
N ALA A 26 -23.11 -4.24 17.14
CA ALA A 26 -22.41 -4.66 15.93
C ALA A 26 -21.03 -4.00 15.82
N ILE A 27 -20.95 -2.69 16.06
CA ILE A 27 -19.68 -1.93 16.06
C ILE A 27 -18.70 -2.50 17.08
N ARG A 28 -19.14 -2.79 18.31
CA ARG A 28 -18.28 -3.40 19.34
C ARG A 28 -17.73 -4.75 18.89
N THR A 29 -18.57 -5.59 18.29
CA THR A 29 -18.13 -6.91 17.82
C THR A 29 -17.12 -6.81 16.67
N GLU A 30 -17.30 -5.87 15.75
CA GLU A 30 -16.35 -5.64 14.66
C GLU A 30 -15.02 -5.09 15.18
N TYR A 31 -15.05 -4.17 16.15
CA TYR A 31 -13.85 -3.67 16.81
C TYR A 31 -13.06 -4.80 17.47
N GLU A 32 -13.75 -5.69 18.21
CA GLU A 32 -13.12 -6.83 18.88
C GLU A 32 -12.48 -7.81 17.89
N LYS A 33 -13.15 -8.08 16.75
CA LYS A 33 -12.57 -8.90 15.67
C LYS A 33 -11.30 -8.28 15.09
N LEU A 34 -11.35 -6.99 14.78
CA LEU A 34 -10.20 -6.26 14.23
C LEU A 34 -9.03 -6.22 15.22
N PHE A 35 -9.32 -6.01 16.50
CA PHE A 35 -8.31 -6.00 17.56
C PHE A 35 -7.63 -7.37 17.71
N ASN A 36 -8.41 -8.46 17.70
CA ASN A 36 -7.85 -9.82 17.73
C ASN A 36 -7.02 -10.12 16.47
N ARG A 37 -7.46 -9.66 15.30
CA ARG A 37 -6.69 -9.83 14.06
C ARG A 37 -5.35 -9.08 14.09
N LEU A 38 -5.32 -7.88 14.67
CA LEU A 38 -4.08 -7.13 14.85
C LEU A 38 -3.12 -7.90 15.76
N ARG A 39 -3.62 -8.47 16.85
CA ARG A 39 -2.82 -9.28 17.78
C ARG A 39 -2.24 -10.53 17.13
N GLU A 40 -3.01 -11.20 16.26
CA GLU A 40 -2.50 -12.33 15.45
C GLU A 40 -1.37 -11.90 14.52
N LEU A 41 -1.51 -10.75 13.85
CA LEU A 41 -0.48 -10.23 12.95
C LEU A 41 0.80 -9.85 13.70
N ASP A 42 0.68 -9.24 14.88
CA ASP A 42 1.83 -8.93 15.73
C ASP A 42 2.56 -10.21 16.17
N SER A 43 1.81 -11.28 16.51
CA SER A 43 2.39 -12.58 16.84
C SER A 43 3.17 -13.18 15.67
N LEU A 44 2.58 -13.15 14.46
CA LEU A 44 3.24 -13.64 13.25
C LEU A 44 4.49 -12.81 12.89
N ASN A 45 4.48 -11.51 13.18
CA ASN A 45 5.63 -10.66 12.94
C ASN A 45 6.77 -10.97 13.92
N MET A 46 6.47 -11.26 15.19
CA MET A 46 7.46 -11.69 16.18
C MET A 46 8.06 -13.06 15.83
N GLU A 47 7.26 -14.00 15.32
CA GLU A 47 7.77 -15.30 14.82
C GLU A 47 8.68 -15.12 13.60
N ALA A 48 8.33 -14.21 12.68
CA ALA A 48 9.16 -13.90 11.53
C ALA A 48 10.50 -13.27 11.93
N ASP A 49 10.51 -12.35 12.90
CA ASP A 49 11.72 -11.69 13.39
C ASP A 49 12.64 -12.71 14.11
N ASN A 50 12.09 -13.57 14.97
CA ASN A 50 12.86 -14.64 15.64
C ASN A 50 13.46 -15.63 14.63
N SER A 51 12.71 -16.02 13.59
CA SER A 51 13.21 -16.92 12.55
C SER A 51 14.36 -16.29 11.74
N HIS A 52 14.36 -14.96 11.57
CA HIS A 52 15.44 -14.25 10.88
C HIS A 52 16.71 -14.21 11.73
N GLU A 53 16.58 -14.13 13.05
CA GLU A 53 17.69 -14.13 14.00
C GLU A 53 18.32 -15.53 14.10
N GLU A 54 17.52 -16.60 14.20
CA GLU A 54 18.01 -17.99 14.19
C GLU A 54 18.74 -18.37 12.87
N ILE A 55 18.25 -17.90 11.72
CA ILE A 55 18.91 -18.13 10.42
C ILE A 55 20.25 -17.37 10.34
N TYR A 56 20.34 -16.20 10.97
CA TYR A 56 21.57 -15.43 11.00
C TYR A 56 22.61 -16.10 11.90
N GLU A 57 22.21 -16.56 13.09
CA GLU A 57 23.10 -17.26 14.01
C GLU A 57 23.59 -18.61 13.46
N GLN A 58 22.73 -19.42 12.82
CA GLN A 58 23.16 -20.67 12.17
C GLN A 58 24.18 -20.47 11.05
N LYS A 59 24.09 -19.36 10.30
CA LYS A 59 25.05 -19.04 9.23
C LYS A 59 26.42 -18.62 9.77
N VAL A 60 26.42 -17.93 10.92
CA VAL A 60 27.65 -17.53 11.62
C VAL A 60 28.36 -18.75 12.21
N GLU A 61 27.62 -19.70 12.77
CA GLU A 61 28.17 -20.92 13.40
C GLU A 61 28.79 -21.90 12.39
N LEU A 62 28.30 -21.93 11.15
CA LEU A 62 28.83 -22.76 10.05
C LEU A 62 30.01 -22.13 9.28
N GLY A 63 30.49 -20.94 9.68
CA GLY A 63 31.68 -20.30 9.09
C GLY A 63 31.51 -19.88 7.62
N LEU A 64 30.27 -19.78 7.14
CA LEU A 64 29.95 -19.35 5.78
C LEU A 64 29.79 -17.83 5.77
N GLU A 65 30.84 -17.12 5.36
CA GLU A 65 30.74 -15.70 4.97
C GLU A 65 29.63 -15.54 3.91
N PRO A 66 28.76 -14.53 4.02
CA PRO A 66 27.60 -14.39 3.16
C PRO A 66 28.05 -13.96 1.76
N THR A 67 28.37 -14.94 0.92
CA THR A 67 28.49 -14.68 -0.52
C THR A 67 27.09 -14.39 -1.06
N ASN A 68 26.94 -13.22 -1.67
CA ASN A 68 25.70 -12.63 -2.20
C ASN A 68 25.02 -13.45 -3.33
N ALA A 69 25.29 -14.75 -3.45
CA ALA A 69 24.82 -15.60 -4.54
C ALA A 69 23.64 -16.52 -4.13
N GLU A 70 23.56 -16.98 -2.88
CA GLU A 70 22.55 -17.99 -2.51
C GLU A 70 21.25 -17.42 -1.91
N GLY A 71 21.24 -16.16 -1.49
CA GLY A 71 20.01 -15.48 -1.05
C GLY A 71 19.00 -15.29 -2.19
N ALA A 72 19.47 -15.26 -3.44
CA ALA A 72 18.61 -15.10 -4.61
C ALA A 72 17.59 -16.24 -4.77
N ASP A 73 17.92 -17.45 -4.32
CA ASP A 73 17.07 -18.63 -4.52
C ASP A 73 15.92 -18.70 -3.50
N ILE A 74 16.18 -18.31 -2.24
CA ILE A 74 15.14 -18.25 -1.20
C ILE A 74 14.16 -17.10 -1.47
N PHE A 75 14.66 -15.92 -1.85
CA PHE A 75 13.79 -14.80 -2.21
C PHE A 75 12.98 -15.10 -3.49
N SER A 76 13.56 -15.84 -4.44
CA SER A 76 12.82 -16.33 -5.63
C SER A 76 11.74 -17.34 -5.25
N LYS A 77 12.01 -18.23 -4.30
CA LYS A 77 11.04 -19.23 -3.81
C LYS A 77 9.91 -18.59 -2.99
N ILE A 78 10.22 -17.56 -2.19
CA ILE A 78 9.23 -16.74 -1.48
C ILE A 78 8.37 -15.94 -2.47
N ASP A 79 8.96 -15.42 -3.55
CA ASP A 79 8.21 -14.74 -4.61
C ASP A 79 7.37 -15.72 -5.45
N GLU A 80 7.82 -16.96 -5.64
CA GLU A 80 7.02 -18.04 -6.23
C GLU A 80 5.84 -18.44 -5.34
N ILE A 81 6.06 -18.58 -4.03
CA ILE A 81 4.99 -18.85 -3.06
C ILE A 81 4.00 -17.68 -3.02
N ARG A 82 4.49 -16.43 -3.02
CA ARG A 82 3.64 -15.23 -3.12
C ARG A 82 2.87 -15.17 -4.43
N ARG A 83 3.47 -15.55 -5.57
CA ARG A 83 2.79 -15.67 -6.87
C ARG A 83 1.75 -16.79 -6.87
N SER A 84 2.02 -17.92 -6.22
CA SER A 84 1.09 -19.04 -6.08
C SER A 84 -0.13 -18.66 -5.22
N ILE A 85 0.09 -17.97 -4.10
CA ILE A 85 -0.97 -17.43 -3.23
C ILE A 85 -1.78 -16.34 -3.96
N ARG A 86 -1.11 -15.50 -4.77
CA ARG A 86 -1.77 -14.47 -5.58
C ARG A 86 -2.52 -15.05 -6.78
N GLY A 87 -2.11 -16.22 -7.27
CA GLY A 87 -2.74 -16.98 -8.34
C GLY A 87 -4.03 -17.70 -7.93
N GLN A 88 -4.22 -18.02 -6.64
CA GLN A 88 -5.48 -18.61 -6.17
C GLN A 88 -6.67 -17.64 -6.11
N TYR A 89 -6.47 -16.34 -6.37
CA TYR A 89 -7.53 -15.34 -6.39
C TYR A 89 -7.88 -14.82 -7.80
N TYR A 90 -7.27 -15.36 -8.86
CA TYR A 90 -7.59 -15.01 -10.24
C TYR A 90 -7.54 -16.24 -11.14
N ASP A 91 -8.65 -16.97 -11.19
CA ASP A 91 -8.94 -17.86 -12.31
C ASP A 91 -9.97 -17.15 -13.19
N VAL A 92 -9.51 -16.43 -14.23
CA VAL A 92 -10.22 -16.26 -15.51
C VAL A 92 -9.18 -15.86 -16.57
N SER A 93 -9.04 -16.70 -17.59
CA SER A 93 -8.37 -16.48 -18.89
C SER A 93 -6.84 -16.30 -18.83
N THR A 94 -6.00 -17.07 -19.53
CA THR A 94 -6.19 -17.68 -20.85
C THR A 94 -5.15 -18.78 -20.98
N GLU A 95 -5.58 -19.93 -21.50
CA GLU A 95 -4.73 -20.90 -22.19
C GLU A 95 -3.79 -20.18 -23.16
N GLU A 96 -2.50 -20.48 -23.09
CA GLU A 96 -1.59 -20.62 -24.24
C GLU A 96 -0.17 -20.82 -23.68
N LYS A 97 0.04 -22.01 -23.14
CA LYS A 97 1.38 -22.58 -22.95
C LYS A 97 1.36 -24.01 -23.44
N GLU A 98 1.25 -24.16 -24.75
CA GLU A 98 1.74 -25.34 -25.44
C GLU A 98 2.39 -24.88 -26.74
N ILE A 99 3.72 -24.77 -26.72
CA ILE A 99 4.63 -25.46 -27.63
C ILE A 99 6.02 -24.89 -27.33
N THR A 100 6.66 -25.62 -26.42
CA THR A 100 8.09 -25.80 -26.29
C THR A 100 8.91 -25.60 -27.56
N ARG A 101 10.03 -24.90 -27.37
CA ARG A 101 11.38 -25.27 -27.88
C ARG A 101 11.39 -25.88 -29.29
N LYS A 102 11.80 -25.08 -30.28
CA LYS A 102 12.76 -25.50 -31.31
C LYS A 102 13.32 -24.27 -32.02
N SER A 103 14.56 -24.43 -32.46
CA SER A 103 15.37 -23.59 -33.34
C SER A 103 15.76 -22.20 -32.85
N GLU A 104 16.95 -22.16 -32.25
CA GLU A 104 18.04 -21.27 -32.66
C GLU A 104 18.06 -21.10 -34.20
N GLU A 105 18.49 -19.93 -34.68
CA GLU A 105 18.47 -19.46 -36.09
C GLU A 105 17.21 -18.68 -36.50
N GLU A 106 17.15 -17.41 -36.11
CA GLU A 106 16.75 -16.31 -37.01
C GLU A 106 17.10 -14.97 -36.34
N ALA A 107 18.39 -14.80 -36.06
CA ALA A 107 18.97 -13.51 -35.74
C ALA A 107 19.04 -12.67 -37.03
N ALA A 108 17.99 -11.92 -37.41
CA ALA A 108 18.14 -10.86 -38.40
C ALA A 108 16.98 -9.88 -38.57
N ILE A 109 15.75 -10.17 -38.12
CA ILE A 109 14.59 -9.33 -38.48
C ILE A 109 13.84 -8.92 -37.21
N VAL A 110 13.34 -7.69 -37.19
CA VAL A 110 12.67 -7.01 -36.07
C VAL A 110 13.62 -6.28 -35.10
N MET A 111 14.50 -5.44 -35.68
CA MET A 111 14.77 -4.11 -35.12
C MET A 111 13.50 -3.23 -35.20
N GLU A 112 12.40 -3.65 -34.60
CA GLU A 112 11.22 -2.81 -34.50
C GLU A 112 10.64 -2.85 -33.09
N ARG A 113 11.08 -1.83 -32.34
CA ARG A 113 10.33 -1.21 -31.23
C ARG A 113 9.55 -2.18 -30.37
N ARG A 114 10.25 -2.88 -29.46
CA ARG A 114 9.59 -3.32 -28.21
C ARG A 114 8.92 -2.08 -27.60
N PRO A 115 7.59 -2.06 -27.44
CA PRO A 115 6.96 -0.99 -26.68
C PRO A 115 7.55 -1.08 -25.28
N ARG A 116 8.24 -0.02 -24.83
CA ARG A 116 8.62 0.12 -23.42
C ARG A 116 7.36 -0.19 -22.63
N SER A 117 7.35 -1.30 -21.88
CA SER A 117 6.21 -1.70 -21.07
C SER A 117 5.84 -0.49 -20.22
N ARG A 118 4.74 0.18 -20.53
CA ARG A 118 4.28 1.33 -19.75
C ARG A 118 3.89 0.75 -18.40
N SER A 119 4.78 0.82 -17.43
CA SER A 119 4.44 0.59 -16.03
C SER A 119 3.19 1.41 -15.75
N LYS A 120 2.10 0.76 -15.34
CA LYS A 120 0.85 1.45 -15.01
C LYS A 120 1.18 2.58 -14.04
N LYS A 121 0.82 3.81 -14.41
CA LYS A 121 1.01 4.96 -13.53
C LYS A 121 0.01 4.80 -12.39
N ILE A 122 0.52 4.63 -11.18
CA ILE A 122 -0.30 4.58 -9.96
C ILE A 122 -0.90 5.98 -9.78
N THR A 123 -2.22 6.03 -9.65
CA THR A 123 -2.95 7.30 -9.45
C THR A 123 -2.86 7.75 -7.99
N ALA A 124 -3.11 9.04 -7.71
CA ALA A 124 -3.09 9.52 -6.33
C ALA A 124 -4.19 8.85 -5.50
N ALA A 125 -5.36 8.61 -6.10
CA ALA A 125 -6.47 7.90 -5.47
C ALA A 125 -6.09 6.45 -5.07
N GLU A 126 -5.42 5.72 -5.96
CA GLU A 126 -4.95 4.35 -5.69
C GLU A 126 -3.95 4.34 -4.52
N LEU A 127 -2.98 5.27 -4.53
CA LEU A 127 -1.98 5.38 -3.47
C LEU A 127 -2.58 5.76 -2.11
N LEU A 128 -3.62 6.61 -2.11
CA LEU A 128 -4.29 7.05 -0.89
C LEU A 128 -5.29 6.02 -0.34
N SER A 129 -5.78 5.10 -1.17
CA SER A 129 -6.73 4.06 -0.76
C SER A 129 -6.10 2.99 0.12
N VAL A 130 -4.85 2.61 -0.18
CA VAL A 130 -4.11 1.59 0.55
C VAL A 130 -2.75 2.17 0.95
N PRO A 131 -2.51 2.43 2.25
CA PRO A 131 -1.25 2.98 2.70
C PRO A 131 -0.11 2.01 2.39
N PRO A 132 0.91 2.42 1.61
CA PRO A 132 2.07 1.60 1.36
C PRO A 132 2.89 1.40 2.65
N ILE A 133 3.60 0.27 2.72
CA ILE A 133 4.52 -0.04 3.84
C ILE A 133 5.67 0.99 3.84
N LYS A 134 6.17 1.37 5.03
CA LYS A 134 7.28 2.35 5.19
C LYS A 134 8.50 2.09 4.29
N LYS A 135 8.81 0.82 4.02
CA LYS A 135 9.94 0.37 3.18
C LYS A 135 9.72 0.61 1.68
N ASN A 136 8.50 0.91 1.24
CA ASN A 136 8.18 1.12 -0.18
C ASN A 136 8.64 2.53 -0.63
N PRO A 137 9.32 2.66 -1.78
CA PRO A 137 9.69 3.96 -2.36
C PRO A 137 8.54 4.97 -2.50
N GLN A 138 7.31 4.50 -2.61
CA GLN A 138 6.10 5.32 -2.76
C GLN A 138 5.53 5.81 -1.41
N TYR A 139 6.06 5.34 -0.28
CA TYR A 139 5.61 5.76 1.05
C TYR A 139 5.77 7.26 1.30
N LYS A 140 6.88 7.84 0.83
CA LYS A 140 7.09 9.30 0.85
C LYS A 140 6.05 10.05 0.02
N ASP A 141 5.65 9.50 -1.12
CA ASP A 141 4.65 10.11 -2.00
C ASP A 141 3.28 10.06 -1.30
N TYR A 142 2.94 8.93 -0.67
CA TYR A 142 1.72 8.76 0.14
C TYR A 142 1.65 9.74 1.31
N LEU A 143 2.75 9.89 2.05
CA LEU A 143 2.83 10.80 3.19
C LEU A 143 2.56 12.25 2.78
N ILE A 144 3.15 12.68 1.66
CA ILE A 144 2.97 14.04 1.14
C ILE A 144 1.54 14.22 0.61
N LEU A 145 1.04 13.29 -0.20
CA LEU A 145 -0.30 13.36 -0.79
C LEU A 145 -1.41 13.30 0.27
N SER A 146 -1.29 12.44 1.28
CA SER A 146 -2.28 12.33 2.36
C SER A 146 -2.39 13.62 3.17
N ASN A 147 -1.25 14.28 3.45
CA ASN A 147 -1.25 15.55 4.15
C ASN A 147 -1.73 16.71 3.26
N LEU A 148 -1.37 16.71 1.98
CA LEU A 148 -1.87 17.68 1.01
C LEU A 148 -3.39 17.57 0.82
N LYS A 149 -3.94 16.36 0.75
CA LYS A 149 -5.39 16.13 0.67
C LYS A 149 -6.11 16.66 1.91
N ASN A 150 -5.54 16.48 3.10
CA ASN A 150 -6.15 16.95 4.35
C ASN A 150 -6.03 18.47 4.55
N LYS A 151 -4.85 19.04 4.28
CA LYS A 151 -4.55 20.46 4.56
C LYS A 151 -4.85 21.40 3.39
N LYS A 152 -5.12 20.85 2.21
CA LYS A 152 -5.22 21.52 0.90
C LYS A 152 -3.94 22.22 0.45
N LYS A 153 -3.17 22.83 1.35
CA LYS A 153 -1.91 23.54 1.06
C LYS A 153 -0.80 23.12 2.01
N MET A 154 0.42 23.03 1.49
CA MET A 154 1.62 22.79 2.29
C MET A 154 2.81 23.60 1.80
N ARG A 155 3.63 24.06 2.74
CA ARG A 155 4.92 24.68 2.46
C ARG A 155 6.03 23.64 2.33
N THR A 156 7.08 23.96 1.59
CA THR A 156 8.26 23.10 1.43
C THR A 156 8.92 22.76 2.78
N ALA A 157 8.95 23.73 3.70
CA ALA A 157 9.45 23.51 5.06
C ALA A 157 8.61 22.49 5.84
N GLU A 158 7.28 22.52 5.68
CA GLU A 158 6.37 21.57 6.33
C GLU A 158 6.55 20.16 5.74
N VAL A 159 6.70 20.05 4.41
CA VAL A 159 7.03 18.78 3.75
C VAL A 159 8.33 18.21 4.31
N LYS A 160 9.37 19.04 4.47
CA LYS A 160 10.65 18.61 5.00
C LYS A 160 10.53 18.12 6.44
N ARG A 161 9.81 18.84 7.30
CA ARG A 161 9.53 18.40 8.68
C ARG A 161 8.80 17.07 8.70
N LEU A 162 7.76 16.91 7.89
CA LEU A 162 6.97 15.70 7.81
C LEU A 162 7.79 14.47 7.42
N LEU A 163 8.69 14.62 6.44
CA LEU A 163 9.59 13.54 6.02
C LEU A 163 10.61 13.21 7.12
N THR A 164 11.13 14.23 7.80
CA THR A 164 12.09 14.04 8.91
C THR A 164 11.43 13.35 10.11
N GLU A 165 10.20 13.73 10.47
CA GLU A 165 9.40 13.12 11.54
C GLU A 165 9.09 11.64 11.28
N ASN A 166 9.11 11.22 10.00
CA ASN A 166 8.92 9.83 9.60
C ASN A 166 10.24 9.11 9.28
N GLU A 167 11.39 9.65 9.70
CA GLU A 167 12.73 9.08 9.50
C GLU A 167 13.12 8.91 8.02
N ILE A 168 12.53 9.72 7.14
CA ILE A 168 12.85 9.72 5.70
C ILE A 168 13.82 10.87 5.44
N ASP A 169 15.10 10.53 5.34
CA ASP A 169 16.12 11.51 4.94
C ASP A 169 16.01 11.84 3.44
N VAL A 170 15.86 13.13 3.14
CA VAL A 170 15.73 13.62 1.77
C VAL A 170 16.71 14.75 1.52
N LYS A 171 17.67 14.50 0.63
CA LYS A 171 18.67 15.47 0.20
C LYS A 171 18.07 16.74 -0.42
N ASN A 172 16.99 16.62 -1.21
CA ASN A 172 16.33 17.76 -1.84
C ASN A 172 14.81 17.60 -1.93
N THR A 173 14.09 18.27 -1.04
CA THR A 173 12.62 18.26 -0.95
C THR A 173 11.96 18.85 -2.21
N THR A 174 12.57 19.86 -2.83
CA THR A 174 12.04 20.52 -4.04
C THR A 174 12.01 19.57 -5.22
N VAL A 175 13.03 18.71 -5.36
CA VAL A 175 13.08 17.70 -6.42
C VAL A 175 11.98 16.66 -6.23
N ILE A 176 11.75 16.20 -4.99
CA ILE A 176 10.62 15.29 -4.70
C ILE A 176 9.31 15.93 -5.12
N LEU A 177 9.05 17.16 -4.68
CA LEU A 177 7.79 17.85 -4.95
C LEU A 177 7.57 18.07 -6.46
N LYS A 178 8.64 18.35 -7.22
CA LYS A 178 8.57 18.43 -8.68
C LYS A 178 8.20 17.08 -9.31
N ILE A 179 8.87 16.00 -8.91
CA ILE A 179 8.56 14.64 -9.38
C ILE A 179 7.12 14.23 -8.98
N LEU A 180 6.64 14.72 -7.85
CA LEU A 180 5.31 14.44 -7.32
C LEU A 180 4.23 15.15 -8.15
N MET A 181 4.44 16.42 -8.53
CA MET A 181 3.60 17.13 -9.50
C MET A 181 3.58 16.44 -10.88
N ASP A 182 4.73 15.94 -11.34
CA ASP A 182 4.82 15.25 -12.65
C ASP A 182 4.07 13.90 -12.63
N ARG A 183 3.93 13.27 -11.46
CA ARG A 183 3.26 11.97 -11.28
C ARG A 183 1.77 12.10 -10.94
N TYR A 184 1.39 13.14 -10.19
CA TYR A 184 0.04 13.32 -9.65
C TYR A 184 -0.52 14.68 -10.11
N PRO A 185 -1.45 14.70 -11.08
CA PRO A 185 -2.02 15.94 -11.60
C PRO A 185 -2.82 16.74 -10.56
N GLU A 186 -3.18 16.13 -9.44
CA GLU A 186 -3.88 16.75 -8.32
C GLU A 186 -2.97 17.70 -7.53
N VAL A 187 -1.65 17.64 -7.69
CA VAL A 187 -0.70 18.51 -6.96
C VAL A 187 -0.18 19.61 -7.87
N THR A 188 -0.38 20.87 -7.46
CA THR A 188 0.12 22.05 -8.17
C THR A 188 0.99 22.92 -7.28
N LYS A 189 1.77 23.82 -7.89
CA LYS A 189 2.55 24.85 -7.20
C LYS A 189 1.86 26.20 -7.38
N VAL A 190 1.38 26.78 -6.29
CA VAL A 190 0.64 28.06 -6.29
C VAL A 190 1.45 29.27 -5.84
N GLY A 191 2.66 29.05 -5.31
CA GLY A 191 3.53 30.13 -4.85
C GLY A 191 4.96 29.67 -4.61
N HIS A 192 5.82 30.58 -4.17
CA HIS A 192 7.20 30.25 -3.85
C HIS A 192 7.24 29.25 -2.68
N GLY A 193 7.54 27.99 -3.00
CA GLY A 193 7.62 26.91 -2.02
C GLY A 193 6.27 26.45 -1.43
N ILE A 194 5.14 26.80 -2.06
CA ILE A 194 3.78 26.43 -1.63
C ILE A 194 3.15 25.52 -2.68
N TYR A 195 2.65 24.37 -2.22
CA TYR A 195 2.01 23.34 -3.02
C TYR A 195 0.57 23.14 -2.56
N GLU A 196 -0.34 22.93 -3.51
CA GLU A 196 -1.77 22.79 -3.28
C GLU A 196 -2.32 21.52 -3.91
N TRP A 197 -3.29 20.91 -3.23
CA TRP A 197 -4.13 19.84 -3.76
C TRP A 197 -5.36 20.41 -4.47
N ILE A 198 -5.52 20.08 -5.74
CA ILE A 198 -6.70 20.39 -6.55
C ILE A 198 -7.59 19.14 -6.59
N GLU A 199 -8.82 19.25 -6.08
CA GLU A 199 -9.85 18.25 -6.34
C GLU A 199 -10.29 18.38 -7.81
N GLN A 200 -10.17 17.27 -8.55
CA GLN A 200 -10.68 17.14 -9.92
C GLN A 200 -12.17 16.79 -9.91
#